data_AF-A0AAU1UWL7-F1
#
_entry.id   AF-A0AAU1UWL7-F1
#
_cell.length_a   1.000
_cell.length_b   1.000
_cell.length_c   1.000
_cell.angle_alpha   90.00
_cell.angle_beta   90.00
_cell.angle_gamma   90.00
#
_symmetry.space_group_name_H-M   'P 1'
#
loop_
_entity.id
_entity.type
_entity.pdbx_description
1 polymer ?
#
loop_
_entity_poly.entity_id
_entity_poly.type
_entity_poly.pdbx_seq_one_letter_code
_entity_poly.pdbx_strand_id
1 'polypeptide(L)' 'MEGNLYTLPVDSVETTNFCGGPCTEGCVDFAEIPGAVDSFVVRDSKPEGAGKELRFTTAELDDFALGWVTKRGLTA' A
#
# COMPACT_ATOMS: atom_id res chain seq x y z
N MET A 1 -4.71 -18.11 -3.51
CA MET A 1 -4.01 -17.46 -2.39
C MET A 1 -4.32 -18.25 -1.12
N GLU A 2 -3.48 -19.21 -0.76
CA GLU A 2 -3.67 -20.01 0.45
C GLU A 2 -2.94 -19.34 1.61
N GLY A 3 -3.54 -18.29 2.16
CA GLY A 3 -2.98 -17.55 3.28
C GLY A 3 -3.81 -16.34 3.60
N ASN A 4 -4.15 -16.17 4.88
CA ASN A 4 -4.78 -14.96 5.36
C ASN A 4 -3.75 -13.82 5.26
N LEU A 5 -3.97 -12.82 4.40
CA LEU A 5 -3.05 -11.69 4.22
C LEU A 5 -2.67 -11.03 5.55
N TYR A 6 -3.57 -11.03 6.53
CA TYR A 6 -3.37 -10.41 7.84
C TYR A 6 -2.39 -11.18 8.75
N THR A 7 -2.03 -12.41 8.42
CA THR A 7 -1.07 -13.20 9.22
C THR A 7 0.38 -12.98 8.79
N LEU A 8 0.61 -12.21 7.72
CA LEU A 8 1.94 -11.97 7.18
C LEU A 8 2.69 -10.88 7.98
N PRO A 9 4.02 -10.99 8.15
CA PRO A 9 4.80 -9.97 8.84
C PRO A 9 4.96 -8.71 7.95
N VAL A 10 4.77 -7.52 8.54
CA VAL A 10 4.94 -6.22 7.84
C VAL A 10 5.78 -5.20 8.61
N ASP A 11 6.14 -5.48 9.86
CA ASP A 11 6.76 -4.51 10.77
C ASP A 11 8.14 -4.01 10.31
N SER A 12 8.87 -4.81 9.52
CA SER A 12 10.22 -4.51 9.02
C SER A 12 10.29 -4.37 7.50
N VAL A 13 9.16 -4.10 6.85
CA VAL A 13 9.12 -3.94 5.40
C VAL A 13 9.69 -2.57 5.01
N GLU A 14 10.68 -2.59 4.12
CA GLU A 14 11.12 -1.37 3.44
C GLU A 14 10.01 -0.89 2.51
N THR A 15 9.66 0.39 2.62
CA THR A 15 8.54 0.98 1.89
C THR A 15 9.02 2.06 0.95
N THR A 16 8.34 2.17 -0.18
CA THR A 16 8.48 3.29 -1.12
C THR A 16 7.46 4.36 -0.76
N ASN A 17 7.90 5.60 -0.68
CA ASN A 17 7.05 6.76 -0.39
C ASN A 17 6.56 7.42 -1.68
N PHE A 18 5.25 7.62 -1.79
CA PHE A 18 4.63 8.44 -2.83
C PHE A 18 4.03 9.69 -2.20
N CYS A 19 4.66 10.84 -2.43
CA CYS A 19 4.30 12.10 -1.77
C CYS A 19 3.62 13.08 -2.72
N GLY A 20 2.44 13.57 -2.32
CA GLY A 20 1.71 14.64 -3.01
C GLY A 20 1.86 16.02 -2.34
N GLY A 21 2.65 16.12 -1.27
CA GLY A 21 2.83 17.32 -0.46
C GLY A 21 4.03 17.20 0.48
N PRO A 22 4.18 18.10 1.47
CA PRO A 22 5.27 18.02 2.43
C PRO A 22 5.22 16.69 3.20
N CYS A 23 6.41 16.14 3.53
CA CYS A 23 6.57 14.83 4.16
C CYS A 23 5.90 14.69 5.55
N THR A 24 5.35 15.77 6.10
CA THR A 24 4.61 15.78 7.36
C THR A 24 3.15 15.34 7.23
N GLU A 25 2.50 15.54 6.07
CA GLU A 25 1.07 15.22 5.88
C GLU A 25 0.72 14.61 4.51
N GLY A 26 1.68 14.31 3.65
CA GLY A 26 1.42 14.11 2.22
C GLY A 26 1.88 12.81 1.56
N CYS A 27 2.39 11.82 2.29
CA CYS A 27 2.95 10.61 1.69
C CYS A 27 2.14 9.35 1.98
N VAL A 28 2.08 8.48 0.98
CA VAL A 28 1.57 7.10 1.10
C VAL A 28 2.76 6.17 1.01
N ASP A 29 2.90 5.28 1.99
CA ASP A 29 3.89 4.21 1.99
C ASP A 29 3.31 2.98 1.30
N PHE A 30 4.09 2.40 0.39
CA PHE A 30 3.73 1.20 -0.35
C PHE A 30 4.88 0.19 -0.33
N ALA A 31 4.55 -1.10 -0.20
CA ALA A 31 5.50 -2.19 -0.38
C ALA A 31 4.84 -3.53 -0.69
N GLU A 32 5.64 -4.44 -1.24
CA GLU A 32 5.35 -5.87 -1.27
C GLU A 32 5.54 -6.49 0.11
N ILE A 33 4.68 -7.46 0.45
CA ILE A 33 4.76 -8.18 1.72
C ILE A 33 5.75 -9.36 1.56
N PRO A 34 6.85 -9.41 2.34
CA PRO A 34 7.84 -10.48 2.24
C PRO A 34 7.25 -11.85 2.49
N GLY A 35 7.66 -12.83 1.67
CA GLY A 35 7.21 -14.22 1.79
C GLY A 35 5.79 -14.47 1.27
N ALA A 36 5.12 -13.46 0.72
CA ALA A 36 3.85 -13.61 0.04
C ALA A 36 3.96 -13.08 -1.39
N VAL A 37 3.71 -13.95 -2.35
CA VAL A 37 3.62 -13.57 -3.76
C VAL A 37 2.35 -12.74 -3.94
N ASP A 38 2.43 -11.69 -4.78
CA ASP A 38 1.28 -10.92 -5.23
C ASP A 38 0.47 -10.24 -4.09
N SER A 39 1.15 -9.85 -3.02
CA SER A 39 0.54 -9.29 -1.80
C SER A 39 1.23 -8.00 -1.38
N PHE A 40 0.45 -6.97 -1.09
CA PHE A 40 0.95 -5.61 -0.86
C PHE A 40 0.43 -5.01 0.43
N VAL A 41 1.21 -4.10 0.99
CA VAL A 41 0.86 -3.28 2.14
C VAL A 41 0.86 -1.79 1.76
N VAL A 42 -0.17 -1.08 2.19
CA VAL A 42 -0.31 0.37 2.04
C VAL A 42 -0.52 0.98 3.43
N ARG A 43 0.26 2.00 3.78
CA ARG A 43 0.15 2.67 5.08
C ARG A 43 0.38 4.18 5.00
N ASP A 44 0.00 4.87 6.06
CA ASP A 44 0.35 6.28 6.23
C ASP A 44 1.82 6.38 6.69
N SER A 45 2.55 7.36 6.16
CA SER A 45 3.96 7.61 6.53
C SER A 45 4.11 8.17 7.95
N LYS A 46 3.01 8.53 8.62
CA LYS A 46 2.98 9.15 9.96
C LYS A 46 2.79 8.10 11.07
N PRO A 47 3.36 8.33 12.27
CA PRO A 47 3.24 7.39 13.39
C PRO A 47 1.80 7.06 13.81
N GLU A 48 0.85 7.98 13.63
CA GLU A 48 -0.57 7.79 14.01
C GLU A 48 -1.28 6.71 13.17
N GLY A 49 -0.74 6.42 11.97
CA GLY A 49 -1.18 5.36 11.08
C GLY A 49 -0.51 4.00 11.33
N ALA A 50 0.51 3.93 12.19
CA ALA A 50 1.22 2.69 12.49
C ALA A 50 0.28 1.63 13.09
N GLY A 51 0.41 0.38 12.64
CA GLY A 51 -0.44 -0.74 13.05
C GLY A 51 -1.83 -0.74 12.42
N LYS A 52 -2.09 0.15 11.46
CA LYS A 52 -3.36 0.25 10.72
C LYS A 52 -3.17 0.07 9.22
N GLU A 53 -2.18 -0.72 8.85
CA GLU A 53 -1.83 -0.94 7.46
C GLU A 53 -2.93 -1.68 6.70
N LEU A 54 -3.23 -1.20 5.50
CA LEU A 54 -4.12 -1.88 4.58
C LEU A 54 -3.33 -2.93 3.80
N ARG A 55 -3.94 -4.08 3.56
CA ARG A 55 -3.32 -5.21 2.86
C ARG A 55 -4.19 -5.60 1.69
N PHE A 56 -3.58 -5.80 0.54
CA PHE A 56 -4.28 -6.07 -0.71
C PHE A 56 -3.58 -7.17 -1.49
N THR A 57 -4.37 -7.94 -2.23
CA THR A 57 -3.87 -8.75 -3.34
C THR A 57 -3.51 -7.86 -4.54
N THR A 58 -2.74 -8.41 -5.48
CA THR A 58 -2.48 -7.75 -6.77
C THR A 58 -3.76 -7.39 -7.50
N ALA A 59 -4.70 -8.34 -7.60
CA ALA A 59 -5.96 -8.09 -8.32
C ALA A 59 -6.77 -6.94 -7.71
N GLU A 60 -6.83 -6.84 -6.38
CA GLU A 60 -7.54 -5.75 -5.70
C GLU A 60 -6.84 -4.40 -5.87
N LEU A 61 -5.51 -4.38 -5.73
CA LEU A 61 -4.75 -3.13 -5.78
C LEU A 61 -4.67 -2.58 -7.21
N ASP A 62 -4.53 -3.44 -8.21
CA ASP A 62 -4.50 -3.06 -9.63
C ASP A 62 -5.86 -2.51 -10.08
N ASP A 63 -6.97 -3.18 -9.72
CA ASP A 63 -8.32 -2.71 -10.02
C ASP A 63 -8.59 -1.34 -9.39
N PHE A 64 -8.20 -1.17 -8.11
CA PHE A 64 -8.27 0.12 -7.44
C PHE A 64 -7.43 1.19 -8.13
N ALA A 65 -6.16 0.90 -8.46
CA ALA A 65 -5.24 1.86 -9.05
C ALA A 65 -5.74 2.35 -10.43
N LEU A 66 -6.10 1.42 -11.32
CA LEU A 66 -6.63 1.73 -12.65
C LEU A 66 -7.96 2.49 -12.56
N GLY A 67 -8.86 2.05 -11.67
CA GLY A 67 -10.14 2.71 -11.44
C GLY A 67 -9.98 4.13 -10.90
N TRP A 68 -9.06 4.32 -9.95
CA TRP A 68 -8.77 5.63 -9.35
C TRP A 68 -8.14 6.60 -10.36
N VAL A 69 -7.12 6.17 -11.11
CA VAL A 69 -6.47 6.97 -12.17
C VAL A 69 -7.50 7.42 -13.21
N THR A 70 -8.33 6.48 -13.69
CA THR A 70 -9.38 6.76 -14.68
C THR A 70 -10.41 7.76 -14.14
N LYS A 71 -10.92 7.53 -12.92
CA LYS A 71 -11.92 8.41 -12.28
C LYS A 71 -11.41 9.84 -12.07
N ARG A 72 -10.10 10.01 -11.89
CA ARG A 72 -9.45 11.31 -11.70
C ARG A 72 -9.00 11.96 -13.02
N GLY A 73 -9.11 11.27 -14.15
CA GLY A 73 -8.60 11.75 -15.43
C GLY A 73 -7.07 11.88 -15.44
N LEU A 74 -6.37 11.07 -14.65
CA LEU A 74 -4.92 11.05 -14.57
C LEU A 74 -4.35 10.10 -15.64
N THR A 75 -3.07 10.27 -15.93
CA THR A 75 -2.29 9.37 -16.79
C THR A 75 -1.00 9.00 -16.06
N ALA A 76 -0.62 7.72 -16.13
CA ALA A 76 0.64 7.21 -15.59
C ALA A 76 1.72 7.18 -16.68
#